data_AF-A0A928QBG5-F1
#
_entry.id   AF-A0A928QBG5-F1
#
_cell.length_a   1.000
_cell.length_b   1.000
_cell.length_c   1.000
_cell.angle_alpha   90.00
_cell.angle_beta   90.00
_cell.angle_gamma   90.00
#
_symmetry.space_group_name_H-M   'P 1'
#
loop_
_entity.id
_entity.type
_entity.pdbx_description
1 polymer ?
#
loop_
_entity_poly.entity_id
_entity_poly.type
_entity_poly.pdbx_seq_one_letter_code
_entity_poly.pdbx_strand_id
1 'polypeptide(L)'
;MDQPTVLRTTKIGNGFIKEDVLAYVDELNSKIYALEEECNDLREKLNAGGGASDETVKQYEAELSRLRGELGTTKNQLRAAQDELKNRPVIGSDGEAGVSAAELEEAKAQLAAANEKNDSLTTQVEAMKADVERLTEENASLRSDLSEAAAQAIGSGEDAAKVAQLQSQLDEANAEIQSLKGELEAKDMMLEEQSGLSNEADLAQITTLTAQISEKDAALAEAKSKIAELEAKIAEQEKRIEDLKSNDSMSAMGALFMQAQEMTSKATAEAKAAAEKITREAKEQAESIISEANAQAEQTITSANTQAEEVVTAANAQADTTIANANEQADATISSANAEAQRTLSDAKAQAVKTVADAEESVRAKLEDAERRSKMTTDTAVTVRSLLRSEIDAVAKKITEATAALKDLQDQTNMRMGEAKEVIAKARETVSDGDAVPTFASFDEVASHSFSKADDKKPANFEFNFEELAQGGGDGNDGWS
;
A
#
# COMPACT_ATOMS: atom_id res chain seq x y z
N MET A 1 -14.73 28.10 10.01
CA MET A 1 -15.88 27.30 9.57
C MET A 1 -16.99 28.27 9.20
N ASP A 2 -16.89 28.86 8.01
CA ASP A 2 -17.98 29.66 7.44
C ASP A 2 -19.10 28.71 6.98
N GLN A 3 -20.35 29.15 7.14
CA GLN A 3 -21.52 28.37 6.72
C GLN A 3 -21.48 28.14 5.19
N PRO A 4 -21.80 26.93 4.69
CA PRO A 4 -21.75 26.64 3.25
C PRO A 4 -22.74 27.50 2.47
N THR A 5 -22.31 28.06 1.34
CA THR A 5 -23.16 28.91 0.49
C THR A 5 -24.31 28.07 -0.11
N VAL A 6 -25.56 28.41 0.24
CA VAL A 6 -26.75 27.69 -0.21
C VAL A 6 -27.30 28.28 -1.51
N LEU A 7 -27.36 27.47 -2.57
CA LEU A 7 -27.93 27.87 -3.86
C LEU A 7 -29.45 27.96 -3.81
N ARG A 8 -30.00 29.18 -3.85
CA ARG A 8 -31.47 29.37 -3.93
C ARG A 8 -31.95 29.38 -5.37
N THR A 9 -33.20 28.97 -5.59
CA THR A 9 -33.84 28.94 -6.92
C THR A 9 -34.56 30.27 -7.23
N THR A 10 -34.63 30.62 -8.51
CA THR A 10 -35.36 31.80 -8.98
C THR A 10 -36.88 31.57 -8.94
N LYS A 11 -37.65 32.59 -8.54
CA LYS A 11 -39.13 32.50 -8.45
C LYS A 11 -39.84 32.36 -9.80
N ILE A 12 -39.13 32.59 -10.92
CA ILE A 12 -39.67 32.52 -12.28
C ILE A 12 -38.63 31.78 -13.13
N GLY A 13 -38.96 30.55 -13.54
CA GLY A 13 -38.05 29.65 -14.25
C GLY A 13 -37.19 28.81 -13.31
N ASN A 14 -36.98 27.54 -13.66
CA ASN A 14 -36.27 26.52 -12.89
C ASN A 14 -34.73 26.76 -12.77
N GLY A 15 -34.29 28.01 -12.63
CA GLY A 15 -32.87 28.39 -12.50
C GLY A 15 -32.45 28.67 -11.06
N PHE A 16 -31.14 28.82 -10.84
CA PHE A 16 -30.55 29.26 -9.57
C PHE A 16 -30.25 30.75 -9.59
N ILE A 17 -30.30 31.40 -8.42
CA ILE A 17 -29.97 32.82 -8.26
C ILE A 17 -28.50 33.03 -8.63
N LYS A 18 -28.24 33.92 -9.60
CA LYS A 18 -26.91 34.14 -10.17
C LYS A 18 -25.89 34.57 -9.12
N GLU A 19 -26.29 35.39 -8.16
CA GLU A 19 -25.44 35.84 -7.06
C GLU A 19 -25.01 34.67 -6.16
N ASP A 20 -25.92 33.74 -5.86
CA ASP A 20 -25.61 32.56 -5.05
C ASP A 20 -24.70 31.59 -5.82
N VAL A 21 -24.90 31.45 -7.14
CA VAL A 21 -24.03 30.64 -8.01
C VAL A 21 -22.63 31.23 -8.08
N LEU A 22 -22.49 32.56 -8.22
CA LEU A 22 -21.19 33.22 -8.25
C LEU A 22 -20.47 33.10 -6.91
N ALA A 23 -21.17 33.30 -5.79
CA ALA A 23 -20.59 33.13 -4.45
C ALA A 23 -20.13 31.68 -4.21
N TYR A 24 -20.92 30.70 -4.65
CA TYR A 24 -20.55 29.28 -4.56
C TYR A 24 -19.34 28.93 -5.45
N VAL A 25 -19.27 29.50 -6.66
CA VAL A 25 -18.13 29.34 -7.56
C VAL A 25 -16.87 29.99 -6.98
N ASP A 26 -16.97 31.16 -6.35
CA ASP A 26 -15.83 31.81 -5.68
C ASP A 26 -15.36 31.03 -4.45
N GLU A 27 -16.29 30.44 -3.68
CA GLU A 27 -15.99 29.55 -2.55
C GLU A 27 -15.28 28.27 -3.04
N LEU A 28 -15.77 27.66 -4.11
CA LEU A 28 -15.14 26.50 -4.74
C LEU A 28 -13.74 26.84 -5.28
N ASN A 29 -13.58 27.98 -5.94
CA ASN A 29 -12.28 28.40 -6.44
C ASN A 29 -11.29 28.64 -5.27
N SER A 30 -11.72 29.24 -4.15
CA SER A 30 -10.86 29.34 -2.95
C SER A 30 -10.47 27.99 -2.38
N LYS A 31 -11.40 27.02 -2.34
CA LYS A 31 -11.09 25.64 -1.91
C LYS A 31 -10.13 24.94 -2.87
N ILE A 32 -10.29 25.14 -4.17
CA ILE A 32 -9.37 24.61 -5.18
C ILE A 32 -7.97 25.17 -4.97
N TYR A 33 -7.81 26.49 -4.79
CA TYR A 33 -6.49 27.09 -4.52
C TYR A 33 -5.87 26.58 -3.21
N ALA A 34 -6.66 26.45 -2.14
CA ALA A 34 -6.16 25.92 -0.87
C ALA A 34 -5.71 24.45 -0.99
N LEU A 35 -6.47 23.63 -1.72
CA LEU A 35 -6.11 22.23 -1.99
C LEU A 35 -4.91 22.10 -2.93
N GLU A 36 -4.75 23.00 -3.92
CA GLU A 36 -3.58 23.05 -4.78
C GLU A 36 -2.31 23.44 -4.02
N GLU A 37 -2.42 24.38 -3.07
CA GLU A 37 -1.34 24.75 -2.15
C GLU A 37 -0.97 23.59 -1.24
N GLU A 38 -1.96 22.92 -0.64
CA GLU A 38 -1.75 21.74 0.21
C GLU A 38 -1.17 20.55 -0.56
N CYS A 39 -1.61 20.32 -1.81
CA CYS A 39 -1.03 19.30 -2.69
C CYS A 39 0.42 19.65 -3.09
N ASN A 40 0.71 20.92 -3.35
CA ASN A 40 2.09 21.35 -3.66
C ASN A 40 2.98 21.22 -2.44
N ASP A 41 2.52 21.59 -1.23
CA ASP A 41 3.25 21.39 0.02
C ASP A 41 3.50 19.91 0.29
N LEU A 42 2.51 19.04 0.10
CA LEU A 42 2.66 17.59 0.23
C LEU A 42 3.62 17.02 -0.82
N ARG A 43 3.56 17.51 -2.05
CA ARG A 43 4.47 17.11 -3.13
C ARG A 43 5.88 17.64 -2.92
N GLU A 44 6.05 18.81 -2.32
CA GLU A 44 7.34 19.38 -1.94
C GLU A 44 7.92 18.61 -0.75
N LYS A 45 7.10 18.20 0.23
CA LYS A 45 7.49 17.28 1.31
C LYS A 45 7.88 15.88 0.79
N LEU A 46 7.17 15.38 -0.22
CA LEU A 46 7.50 14.13 -0.92
C LEU A 46 8.86 14.25 -1.66
N ASN A 47 9.09 15.36 -2.36
CA ASN A 47 10.33 15.60 -3.11
C ASN A 47 11.51 16.02 -2.21
N ALA A 48 11.24 16.59 -1.03
CA ALA A 48 12.24 16.97 -0.03
C ALA A 48 12.67 15.81 0.87
N GLY A 49 12.17 14.59 0.63
CA GLY A 49 12.63 13.39 1.35
C GLY A 49 12.06 13.27 2.76
N GLY A 50 10.76 13.55 2.95
CA GLY A 50 10.04 13.15 4.16
C GLY A 50 9.94 11.62 4.22
N GLY A 51 10.89 11.00 4.91
CA GLY A 51 11.06 9.55 5.05
C GLY A 51 12.44 9.14 4.54
N ALA A 52 13.27 8.56 5.41
CA ALA A 52 14.52 7.94 5.00
C ALA A 52 14.19 6.97 3.86
N SER A 53 14.76 7.19 2.67
CA SER A 53 14.49 6.33 1.52
C SER A 53 14.78 4.88 1.89
N ASP A 54 14.07 3.93 1.30
CA ASP A 54 14.30 2.49 1.52
C ASP A 54 15.78 2.12 1.33
N GLU A 55 16.49 2.88 0.49
CA GLU A 55 17.94 2.83 0.29
C GLU A 55 18.75 3.31 1.51
N THR A 56 18.30 4.37 2.19
CA THR A 56 18.93 4.92 3.39
C THR A 56 18.72 4.01 4.60
N VAL A 57 17.55 3.39 4.73
CA VAL A 57 17.28 2.38 5.77
C VAL A 57 18.18 1.17 5.55
N LYS A 58 18.28 0.66 4.32
CA LYS A 58 19.22 -0.43 3.96
C LYS A 58 20.68 -0.05 4.23
N GLN A 59 21.07 1.20 4.02
CA GLN A 59 22.40 1.68 4.34
C GLN A 59 22.66 1.66 5.85
N TYR A 60 21.71 2.10 6.68
CA TYR A 60 21.84 2.02 8.14
C TYR A 60 21.82 0.58 8.66
N GLU A 61 21.03 -0.32 8.07
CA GLU A 61 21.03 -1.75 8.41
C GLU A 61 22.34 -2.44 8.03
N ALA A 62 22.91 -2.10 6.87
CA ALA A 62 24.22 -2.59 6.45
C ALA A 62 25.34 -2.06 7.35
N GLU A 63 25.25 -0.80 7.78
CA GLU A 63 26.22 -0.20 8.70
C GLU A 63 26.12 -0.79 10.11
N LEU A 64 24.91 -1.08 10.60
CA LEU A 64 24.66 -1.83 11.83
C LEU A 64 25.24 -3.24 11.77
N SER A 65 25.05 -3.96 10.66
CA SER A 65 25.65 -5.29 10.46
C SER A 65 27.18 -5.23 10.46
N ARG A 66 27.77 -4.21 9.82
CA ARG A 66 29.22 -4.00 9.81
C ARG A 66 29.75 -3.71 11.22
N LEU A 67 29.11 -2.79 11.95
CA LEU A 67 29.51 -2.41 13.31
C LEU A 67 29.36 -3.57 14.30
N ARG A 68 28.31 -4.39 14.18
CA ARG A 68 28.14 -5.63 14.97
C ARG A 68 29.22 -6.66 14.68
N GLY A 69 29.60 -6.83 13.42
CA GLY A 69 30.71 -7.69 13.02
C GLY A 69 32.05 -7.20 13.60
N GLU A 70 32.32 -5.89 13.49
CA GLU A 70 33.50 -5.27 14.07
C GLU A 70 33.54 -5.42 15.59
N LEU A 71 32.42 -5.17 16.29
CA LEU A 71 32.26 -5.37 17.74
C LEU A 71 32.57 -6.81 18.14
N GLY A 72 32.04 -7.79 17.40
CA GLY A 72 32.33 -9.21 17.62
C GLY A 72 33.82 -9.54 17.45
N THR A 73 34.47 -9.02 16.40
CA THR A 73 35.90 -9.22 16.20
C THR A 73 36.75 -8.57 17.28
N THR A 74 36.41 -7.37 17.73
CA THR A 74 37.12 -6.69 18.82
C THR A 74 36.90 -7.37 20.17
N LYS A 75 35.69 -7.87 20.45
CA LYS A 75 35.37 -8.62 21.67
C LYS A 75 36.16 -9.93 21.73
N ASN A 76 36.33 -10.61 20.60
CA ASN A 76 37.16 -11.81 20.49
C ASN A 76 38.66 -11.51 20.65
N GLN A 77 39.15 -10.42 20.05
CA GLN A 77 40.54 -9.98 20.18
C GLN A 77 40.87 -9.55 21.62
N LEU A 78 39.97 -8.81 22.27
CA LEU A 78 40.08 -8.40 23.67
C LEU A 78 40.16 -9.62 24.59
N ARG A 79 39.34 -10.63 24.33
CA ARG A 79 39.35 -11.88 25.08
C ARG A 79 40.64 -12.67 24.89
N ALA A 80 41.14 -12.77 23.66
CA ALA A 80 42.43 -13.40 23.37
C ALA A 80 43.59 -12.68 24.09
N ALA A 81 43.57 -11.35 24.12
CA ALA A 81 44.53 -10.54 24.87
C ALA A 81 44.40 -10.71 26.39
N GLN A 82 43.17 -10.85 26.92
CA GLN A 82 42.92 -11.17 28.34
C GLN A 82 43.45 -12.57 28.71
N ASP A 83 43.22 -13.56 27.87
CA ASP A 83 43.68 -14.94 28.09
C ASP A 83 45.21 -15.03 27.99
N GLU A 84 45.85 -14.31 27.05
CA GLU A 84 47.31 -14.17 26.98
C GLU A 84 47.91 -13.51 28.22
N LEU A 85 47.24 -12.48 28.78
CA LEU A 85 47.69 -11.79 29.99
C LEU A 85 47.52 -12.65 31.25
N LYS A 86 46.49 -13.49 31.30
CA LYS A 86 46.15 -14.34 32.46
C LYS A 86 47.00 -15.62 32.55
N ASN A 87 47.49 -16.14 31.41
CA ASN A 87 48.23 -17.41 31.34
C ASN A 87 49.75 -17.30 31.18
N ARG A 88 50.36 -16.10 31.14
CA ARG A 88 51.83 -15.94 31.03
C ARG A 88 52.50 -15.80 32.41
N PRO A 89 53.52 -16.61 32.75
CA PRO A 89 54.27 -16.47 34.00
C PRO A 89 55.12 -15.19 33.98
N VAL A 90 54.97 -14.35 35.01
CA VAL A 90 55.85 -13.19 35.27
C VAL A 90 57.14 -13.70 35.92
N ILE A 91 58.29 -13.61 35.22
CA ILE A 91 59.58 -14.02 35.79
C ILE A 91 60.23 -12.85 36.53
N GLY A 92 60.61 -13.08 37.78
CA GLY A 92 61.55 -12.24 38.53
C GLY A 92 63.00 -12.47 38.09
N SER A 93 63.75 -11.36 37.99
CA SER A 93 65.21 -11.13 37.78
C SER A 93 66.14 -12.07 37.00
N ASP A 94 65.91 -13.37 36.80
CA ASP A 94 66.97 -14.27 36.29
C ASP A 94 66.45 -15.31 35.27
N GLY A 95 66.70 -15.08 33.96
CA GLY A 95 66.78 -16.16 32.95
C GLY A 95 65.79 -16.12 31.76
N GLU A 96 66.25 -15.51 30.66
CA GLU A 96 66.08 -15.80 29.21
C GLU A 96 64.81 -16.39 28.54
N ALA A 97 63.67 -16.58 29.19
CA ALA A 97 62.43 -16.94 28.48
C ALA A 97 61.16 -16.37 29.13
N GLY A 98 61.08 -15.04 29.26
CA GLY A 98 59.94 -14.35 29.83
C GLY A 98 59.78 -12.92 29.35
N VAL A 99 58.54 -12.44 29.40
CA VAL A 99 58.07 -11.11 28.98
C VAL A 99 58.58 -10.04 29.93
N SER A 100 59.16 -8.97 29.41
CA SER A 100 59.60 -7.83 30.21
C SER A 100 58.41 -7.12 30.86
N ALA A 101 58.62 -6.49 32.02
CA ALA A 101 57.57 -5.70 32.68
C ALA A 101 57.02 -4.56 31.79
N ALA A 102 57.80 -4.09 30.82
CA ALA A 102 57.38 -3.11 29.82
C ALA A 102 56.37 -3.70 28.83
N GLU A 103 56.59 -4.92 28.34
CA GLU A 103 55.68 -5.62 27.42
C GLU A 103 54.35 -6.02 28.09
N LEU A 104 54.37 -6.34 29.40
CA LEU A 104 53.14 -6.59 30.17
C LEU A 104 52.29 -5.33 30.32
N GLU A 105 52.93 -4.18 30.53
CA GLU A 105 52.24 -2.92 30.69
C GLU A 105 51.75 -2.34 29.37
N GLU A 106 52.47 -2.62 28.27
CA GLU A 106 52.01 -2.37 26.91
C GLU A 106 50.78 -3.22 26.56
N ALA A 107 50.77 -4.51 26.91
CA ALA A 107 49.62 -5.39 26.70
C ALA A 107 48.38 -4.93 27.49
N LYS A 108 48.54 -4.47 28.74
CA LYS A 108 47.45 -3.87 29.53
C LYS A 108 46.94 -2.57 28.94
N ALA A 109 47.82 -1.72 28.40
CA ALA A 109 47.42 -0.48 27.73
C ALA A 109 46.62 -0.77 26.45
N GLN A 110 47.03 -1.77 25.67
CA GLN A 110 46.29 -2.23 24.49
C GLN A 110 44.93 -2.82 24.87
N LEU A 111 44.84 -3.55 25.98
CA LEU A 111 43.58 -4.07 26.50
C LEU A 111 42.62 -2.96 26.94
N ALA A 112 43.13 -1.94 27.63
CA ALA A 112 42.34 -0.78 28.04
C ALA A 112 41.80 -0.01 26.81
N ALA A 113 42.63 0.20 25.79
CA ALA A 113 42.21 0.85 24.54
C ALA A 113 41.18 0.01 23.76
N ALA A 114 41.33 -1.32 23.75
CA ALA A 114 40.36 -2.22 23.15
C ALA A 114 39.02 -2.22 23.90
N ASN A 115 39.03 -2.11 25.24
CA ASN A 115 37.82 -1.95 26.05
C ASN A 115 37.10 -0.62 25.73
N GLU A 116 37.81 0.50 25.73
CA GLU A 116 37.23 1.80 25.35
C GLU A 116 36.62 1.77 23.94
N LYS A 117 37.28 1.12 22.99
CA LYS A 117 36.76 0.95 21.63
C LYS A 117 35.48 0.11 21.62
N ASN A 118 35.43 -0.94 22.44
CA ASN A 118 34.27 -1.82 22.57
C ASN A 118 33.05 -1.08 23.17
N ASP A 119 33.29 -0.28 24.20
CA ASP A 119 32.26 0.57 24.83
C ASP A 119 31.73 1.63 23.85
N SER A 120 32.63 2.26 23.09
CA SER A 120 32.26 3.23 22.05
C SER A 120 31.44 2.60 20.93
N LEU A 121 31.82 1.40 20.44
CA LEU A 121 31.08 0.69 19.40
C LEU A 121 29.71 0.24 19.90
N THR A 122 29.61 -0.22 21.15
CA THR A 122 28.35 -0.58 21.79
C THR A 122 27.40 0.61 21.84
N THR A 123 27.90 1.77 22.27
CA THR A 123 27.12 3.02 22.31
C THR A 123 26.63 3.45 20.92
N GLN A 124 27.46 3.30 19.88
CA GLN A 124 27.08 3.62 18.49
C GLN A 124 26.00 2.68 17.96
N VAL A 125 26.09 1.38 18.26
CA VAL A 125 25.08 0.38 17.86
C VAL A 125 23.73 0.67 18.52
N GLU A 126 23.71 1.02 19.81
CA GLU A 126 22.48 1.39 20.52
C GLU A 126 21.85 2.65 19.93
N ALA A 127 22.65 3.68 19.65
CA ALA A 127 22.17 4.93 19.05
C ALA A 127 21.58 4.71 17.64
N MET A 128 22.27 3.96 16.78
CA MET A 128 21.75 3.62 15.45
C MET A 128 20.48 2.77 15.50
N LYS A 129 20.36 1.85 16.48
CA LYS A 129 19.15 1.06 16.67
C LYS A 129 17.95 1.95 16.99
N ALA A 130 18.13 2.92 17.90
CA ALA A 130 17.10 3.89 18.25
C ALA A 130 16.69 4.78 17.06
N ASP A 131 17.65 5.20 16.22
CA ASP A 131 17.36 5.97 15.01
C ASP A 131 16.56 5.17 13.97
N VAL A 132 16.88 3.88 13.78
CA VAL A 132 16.10 3.00 12.89
C VAL A 132 14.67 2.84 13.40
N GLU A 133 14.46 2.66 14.70
CA GLU A 133 13.11 2.60 15.30
C GLU A 133 12.34 3.89 15.05
N ARG A 134 12.92 5.04 15.37
CA ARG A 134 12.31 6.36 15.15
C ARG A 134 11.93 6.59 13.69
N LEU A 135 12.83 6.29 12.76
CA LEU A 135 12.57 6.44 11.32
C LEU A 135 11.50 5.46 10.82
N THR A 136 11.38 4.28 11.43
CA THR A 136 10.34 3.31 11.10
C THR A 136 8.96 3.83 11.53
N GLU A 137 8.87 4.36 12.75
CA GLU A 137 7.63 4.97 13.27
C GLU A 137 7.21 6.21 12.46
N GLU A 138 8.17 7.07 12.12
CA GLU A 138 7.93 8.27 11.32
C GLU A 138 7.42 7.92 9.90
N ASN A 139 8.00 6.89 9.26
CA ASN A 139 7.51 6.37 7.98
C ASN A 139 6.10 5.77 8.08
N ALA A 140 5.78 5.08 9.18
CA ALA A 140 4.43 4.55 9.40
C ALA A 140 3.40 5.68 9.54
N SER A 141 3.75 6.74 10.29
CA SER A 141 2.89 7.93 10.42
C SER A 141 2.68 8.62 9.07
N LEU A 142 3.75 8.86 8.31
CA LEU A 142 3.65 9.50 7.00
C LEU A 142 2.81 8.69 6.01
N ARG A 143 2.90 7.36 6.02
CA ARG A 143 2.05 6.48 5.22
C ARG A 143 0.57 6.60 5.61
N SER A 144 0.29 6.70 6.91
CA SER A 144 -1.08 6.92 7.42
C SER A 144 -1.63 8.28 6.98
N ASP A 145 -0.83 9.34 7.08
CA ASP A 145 -1.24 10.68 6.66
C ASP A 145 -1.49 10.75 5.15
N LEU A 146 -0.63 10.09 4.35
CA LEU A 146 -0.80 9.98 2.90
C LEU A 146 -2.07 9.20 2.53
N SER A 147 -2.40 8.17 3.32
CA SER A 147 -3.62 7.38 3.18
C SER A 147 -4.87 8.23 3.42
N GLU A 148 -4.90 9.00 4.50
CA GLU A 148 -6.02 9.90 4.81
C GLU A 148 -6.18 10.99 3.73
N ALA A 149 -5.07 11.57 3.26
CA ALA A 149 -5.08 12.54 2.18
C ALA A 149 -5.59 11.95 0.85
N ALA A 150 -5.16 10.73 0.50
CA ALA A 150 -5.63 10.02 -0.68
C ALA A 150 -7.12 9.64 -0.59
N ALA A 151 -7.58 9.21 0.58
CA ALA A 151 -8.99 8.90 0.84
C ALA A 151 -9.89 10.14 0.76
N GLN A 152 -9.38 11.32 1.12
CA GLN A 152 -10.11 12.59 0.99
C GLN A 152 -10.13 13.10 -0.46
N ALA A 153 -9.10 12.80 -1.27
CA ALA A 153 -9.01 13.25 -2.66
C ALA A 153 -9.81 12.39 -3.66
N ILE A 154 -10.05 11.10 -3.35
CA ILE A 154 -10.75 10.17 -4.25
C ILE A 154 -12.21 10.00 -3.80
N GLY A 155 -13.14 10.70 -4.47
CA GLY A 155 -14.57 10.41 -4.34
C GLY A 155 -14.89 8.95 -4.74
N SER A 156 -15.98 8.39 -4.19
CA SER A 156 -16.36 6.97 -4.32
C SER A 156 -16.32 6.44 -5.77
N GLY A 157 -15.29 5.67 -6.11
CA GLY A 157 -15.07 5.10 -7.45
C GLY A 157 -14.04 3.96 -7.46
N GLU A 158 -13.81 3.37 -8.65
CA GLU A 158 -12.98 2.16 -8.89
C GLU A 158 -11.50 2.33 -8.46
N ASP A 159 -10.96 3.54 -8.55
CA ASP A 159 -9.61 3.88 -8.09
C ASP A 159 -9.47 3.81 -6.55
N ALA A 160 -10.55 4.10 -5.80
CA ALA A 160 -10.57 3.99 -4.33
C ALA A 160 -10.48 2.53 -3.87
N ALA A 161 -11.09 1.60 -4.62
CA ALA A 161 -11.02 0.18 -4.32
C ALA A 161 -9.60 -0.37 -4.53
N LYS A 162 -8.90 0.11 -5.56
CA LYS A 162 -7.53 -0.30 -5.87
C LYS A 162 -6.50 0.25 -4.89
N VAL A 163 -6.69 1.49 -4.43
CA VAL A 163 -5.93 2.09 -3.33
C VAL A 163 -6.16 1.29 -2.05
N ALA A 164 -7.40 0.98 -1.68
CA ALA A 164 -7.71 0.17 -0.49
C ALA A 164 -7.09 -1.24 -0.53
N GLN A 165 -7.04 -1.88 -1.70
CA GLN A 165 -6.41 -3.18 -1.88
C GLN A 165 -4.88 -3.11 -1.72
N LEU A 166 -4.24 -2.11 -2.32
CA LEU A 166 -2.80 -1.87 -2.15
C LEU A 166 -2.46 -1.51 -0.69
N GLN A 167 -3.35 -0.80 0.01
CA GLN A 167 -3.24 -0.52 1.44
C GLN A 167 -3.21 -1.82 2.26
N SER A 168 -4.17 -2.71 2.02
CA SER A 168 -4.26 -3.99 2.74
C SER A 168 -3.02 -4.85 2.53
N GLN A 169 -2.47 -4.86 1.31
CA GLN A 169 -1.23 -5.58 1.01
C GLN A 169 -0.01 -4.95 1.69
N LEU A 170 0.04 -3.62 1.81
CA LEU A 170 1.10 -2.92 2.52
C LEU A 170 1.04 -3.17 4.03
N ASP A 171 -0.16 -3.20 4.60
CA ASP A 171 -0.37 -3.50 6.03
C ASP A 171 0.02 -4.94 6.36
N GLU A 172 -0.32 -5.92 5.52
CA GLU A 172 0.14 -7.30 5.65
C GLU A 172 1.66 -7.41 5.58
N ALA A 173 2.30 -6.75 4.60
CA ALA A 173 3.76 -6.75 4.47
C ALA A 173 4.44 -6.09 5.69
N ASN A 174 3.89 -5.01 6.22
CA ASN A 174 4.45 -4.35 7.42
C ASN A 174 4.28 -5.23 8.67
N ALA A 175 3.16 -5.95 8.81
CA ALA A 175 2.95 -6.89 9.90
C ALA A 175 3.94 -8.07 9.85
N GLU A 176 4.23 -8.57 8.64
CA GLU A 176 5.21 -9.63 8.43
C GLU A 176 6.65 -9.17 8.75
N ILE A 177 7.02 -7.95 8.34
CA ILE A 177 8.31 -7.33 8.71
C ILE A 177 8.44 -7.19 10.23
N GLN A 178 7.40 -6.75 10.93
CA GLN A 178 7.41 -6.67 12.40
C GLN A 178 7.61 -8.04 13.07
N SER A 179 6.95 -9.08 12.55
CA SER A 179 7.12 -10.46 13.04
C SER A 179 8.56 -10.95 12.84
N LEU A 180 9.13 -10.75 11.64
CA LEU A 180 10.50 -11.14 11.33
C LEU A 180 11.53 -10.38 12.18
N LYS A 181 11.28 -9.10 12.46
CA LYS A 181 12.15 -8.28 13.33
C LYS A 181 12.15 -8.80 14.76
N GLY A 182 10.98 -9.18 15.30
CA GLY A 182 10.85 -9.80 16.62
C GLY A 182 11.55 -11.16 16.72
N GLU A 183 11.46 -11.99 15.67
CA GLU A 183 12.21 -13.26 15.60
C GLU A 183 13.73 -13.06 15.55
N LEU A 184 14.19 -12.04 14.81
CA LEU A 184 15.61 -11.71 14.73
C LEU A 184 16.16 -11.24 16.08
N GLU A 185 15.43 -10.38 16.80
CA GLU A 185 15.81 -9.93 18.14
C GLU A 185 15.82 -11.08 19.15
N ALA A 186 14.86 -12.00 19.08
CA ALA A 186 14.86 -13.20 19.91
C ALA A 186 16.10 -14.08 19.64
N LYS A 187 16.48 -14.24 18.37
CA LYS A 187 17.71 -14.98 18.01
C LYS A 187 18.99 -14.26 18.46
N ASP A 188 19.06 -12.94 18.33
CA ASP A 188 20.20 -12.15 18.80
C ASP A 188 20.36 -12.29 20.33
N MET A 189 19.27 -12.25 21.10
CA MET A 189 19.30 -12.50 22.55
C MET A 189 19.73 -13.92 22.92
N MET A 190 19.23 -14.94 22.20
CA MET A 190 19.63 -16.34 22.43
C MET A 190 21.13 -16.57 22.12
N LEU A 191 21.66 -15.92 21.08
CA LEU A 191 23.09 -15.96 20.75
C LEU A 191 23.93 -15.28 21.82
N GLU A 192 23.50 -14.13 22.35
CA GLU A 192 24.17 -13.47 23.47
C GLU A 192 24.17 -14.32 24.75
N GLU A 193 23.03 -14.90 25.13
CA GLU A 193 22.89 -15.74 26.32
C GLU A 193 23.72 -17.03 26.21
N GLN A 194 23.70 -17.69 25.05
CA GLN A 194 24.50 -18.89 24.79
C GLN A 194 26.00 -18.58 24.80
N SER A 195 26.40 -17.42 24.28
CA SER A 195 27.79 -16.96 24.36
C SER A 195 28.22 -16.62 25.80
N GLY A 196 27.31 -16.12 26.64
CA GLY A 196 27.57 -15.83 28.06
C GLY A 196 27.77 -17.08 28.91
N LEU A 197 26.88 -18.08 28.76
CA LEU A 197 26.89 -19.34 29.52
C LEU A 197 28.15 -20.18 29.27
N SER A 198 28.62 -20.25 28.01
CA SER A 198 29.88 -20.93 27.68
C SER A 198 31.07 -20.28 28.39
N ASN A 199 31.07 -18.94 28.49
CA ASN A 199 32.20 -18.19 29.04
C ASN A 199 32.29 -18.29 30.57
N GLU A 200 31.15 -18.36 31.25
CA GLU A 200 31.12 -18.48 32.71
C GLU A 200 31.56 -19.87 33.18
N ALA A 201 31.19 -20.92 32.43
CA ALA A 201 31.67 -22.28 32.68
C ALA A 201 33.19 -22.40 32.45
N ASP A 202 33.71 -21.85 31.35
CA ASP A 202 35.14 -21.86 31.03
C ASP A 202 35.95 -21.06 32.08
N LEU A 203 35.45 -19.89 32.50
CA LEU A 203 36.11 -19.04 33.50
C LEU A 203 36.15 -19.71 34.88
N ALA A 204 35.07 -20.40 35.26
CA ALA A 204 35.03 -21.16 36.51
C ALA A 204 36.05 -22.30 36.51
N GLN A 205 36.13 -23.06 35.41
CA GLN A 205 37.05 -24.19 35.27
C GLN A 205 38.53 -23.73 35.27
N ILE A 206 38.85 -22.64 34.57
CA ILE A 206 40.19 -22.01 34.59
C ILE A 206 40.56 -21.55 36.01
N THR A 207 39.61 -21.01 36.76
CA THR A 207 39.85 -20.54 38.14
C THR A 207 40.14 -21.72 39.07
N THR A 208 39.42 -22.83 38.91
CA THR A 208 39.68 -24.08 39.65
C THR A 208 41.05 -24.68 39.31
N LEU A 209 41.40 -24.79 38.02
CA LEU A 209 42.69 -25.33 37.58
C LEU A 209 43.86 -24.46 38.05
N THR A 210 43.73 -23.14 37.99
CA THR A 210 44.75 -22.19 38.50
C THR A 210 45.00 -22.39 40.00
N ALA A 211 43.94 -22.59 40.80
CA ALA A 211 44.07 -22.83 42.23
C ALA A 211 44.79 -24.17 42.53
N GLN A 212 44.46 -25.23 41.79
CA GLN A 212 45.11 -26.53 41.93
C GLN A 212 46.60 -26.49 41.58
N ILE A 213 46.97 -25.76 40.52
CA ILE A 213 48.39 -25.58 40.14
C ILE A 213 49.15 -24.87 41.27
N SER A 214 48.58 -23.77 41.80
CA SER A 214 49.23 -23.01 42.88
C SER A 214 49.41 -23.84 44.17
N GLU A 215 48.46 -24.73 44.49
CA GLU A 215 48.57 -25.64 45.64
C GLU A 215 49.67 -26.69 45.43
N LYS A 216 49.81 -27.21 44.21
CA LYS A 216 50.85 -28.19 43.85
C LYS A 216 52.24 -27.56 43.85
N ASP A 217 52.38 -26.32 43.38
CA ASP A 217 53.66 -25.59 43.43
C ASP A 217 54.12 -25.35 44.87
N ALA A 218 53.19 -25.01 45.78
CA ALA A 218 53.49 -24.88 47.20
C ALA A 218 53.96 -26.21 47.82
N ALA A 219 53.28 -27.32 47.51
CA ALA A 219 53.67 -28.65 47.99
C ALA A 219 55.05 -29.09 47.43
N LEU A 220 55.34 -28.77 46.17
CA LEU A 220 56.64 -29.06 45.55
C LEU A 220 57.78 -28.25 46.21
N ALA A 221 57.52 -26.96 46.52
CA ALA A 221 58.47 -26.11 47.22
C ALA A 221 58.78 -26.63 48.63
N GLU A 222 57.76 -27.08 49.36
CA GLU A 222 57.94 -27.68 50.69
C GLU A 222 58.75 -28.99 50.64
N ALA A 223 58.47 -29.85 49.65
CA ALA A 223 59.21 -31.10 49.45
C ALA A 223 60.69 -30.83 49.13
N LYS A 224 60.99 -29.85 48.27
CA LYS A 224 62.37 -29.44 47.96
C LYS A 224 63.11 -28.92 49.20
N SER A 225 62.42 -28.14 50.05
CA SER A 225 62.99 -27.65 51.31
C SER A 225 63.36 -28.80 52.27
N LYS A 226 62.48 -29.80 52.41
CA LYS A 226 62.74 -31.01 53.21
C LYS A 226 63.91 -31.83 52.68
N ILE A 227 64.05 -31.95 51.35
CA ILE A 227 65.20 -32.64 50.74
C ILE A 227 66.50 -31.91 51.07
N ALA A 228 66.54 -30.58 50.89
CA ALA A 228 67.73 -29.79 51.22
C ALA A 228 68.11 -29.89 52.70
N GLU A 229 67.13 -29.92 53.61
CA GLU A 229 67.36 -30.15 55.04
C GLU A 229 67.96 -31.53 55.34
N LEU A 230 67.46 -32.57 54.68
CA LEU A 230 67.96 -33.93 54.85
C LEU A 230 69.38 -34.08 54.28
N GLU A 231 69.66 -33.47 53.13
CA GLU A 231 71.00 -33.42 52.54
C GLU A 231 72.00 -32.71 53.47
N ALA A 232 71.61 -31.59 54.09
CA ALA A 232 72.44 -30.89 55.06
C ALA A 232 72.74 -31.75 56.30
N LYS A 233 71.74 -32.47 56.82
CA LYS A 233 71.91 -33.40 57.96
C LYS A 233 72.82 -34.57 57.60
N ILE A 234 72.72 -35.11 56.39
CA ILE A 234 73.61 -36.17 55.91
C ILE A 234 75.05 -35.66 55.85
N ALA A 235 75.29 -34.48 55.27
CA ALA A 235 76.63 -33.89 55.20
C ALA A 235 77.25 -33.60 56.58
N GLU A 236 76.44 -33.15 57.55
CA GLU A 236 76.90 -32.96 58.94
C GLU A 236 77.27 -34.28 59.62
N GLN A 237 76.46 -35.33 59.41
CA GLN A 237 76.76 -36.67 59.92
C GLN A 237 78.03 -37.25 59.28
N GLU A 238 78.23 -37.08 57.98
CA GLU A 238 79.45 -37.49 57.28
C GLU A 238 80.69 -36.80 57.84
N LYS A 239 80.63 -35.48 58.07
CA LYS A 239 81.73 -34.73 58.70
C LYS A 239 82.03 -35.24 60.12
N ARG A 240 80.99 -35.53 60.91
CA ARG A 240 81.14 -36.05 62.27
C ARG A 240 81.74 -37.46 62.27
N ILE A 241 81.41 -38.28 61.28
CA ILE A 241 82.04 -39.59 61.05
C ILE A 241 83.53 -39.40 60.71
N GLU A 242 83.87 -38.43 59.84
CA GLU A 242 85.25 -38.12 59.46
C GLU A 242 86.09 -37.64 60.67
N ASP A 243 85.55 -36.75 61.50
CA ASP A 243 86.20 -36.27 62.72
C ASP A 243 86.45 -37.42 63.73
N LEU A 244 85.50 -38.36 63.84
CA LEU A 244 85.66 -39.52 64.70
C LEU A 244 86.69 -40.55 64.19
N LYS A 245 86.98 -40.60 62.88
CA LYS A 245 88.07 -41.44 62.32
C LYS A 245 89.46 -40.95 62.76
N SER A 246 89.60 -39.69 63.17
CA SER A 246 90.89 -39.06 63.51
C SER A 246 91.36 -39.30 64.96
N ASN A 247 90.58 -40.00 65.80
CA ASN A 247 90.89 -40.20 67.22
C ASN A 247 91.02 -41.69 67.58
N ASP A 248 92.10 -42.04 68.28
CA ASP A 248 92.73 -43.36 68.31
C ASP A 248 92.04 -44.37 69.29
N SER A 249 90.85 -44.87 68.92
CA SER A 249 90.10 -45.91 69.65
C SER A 249 89.47 -46.96 68.70
N MET A 250 90.33 -47.80 68.11
CA MET A 250 90.05 -48.56 66.88
C MET A 250 89.02 -49.71 66.97
N SER A 251 88.73 -50.28 68.15
CA SER A 251 87.89 -51.50 68.24
C SER A 251 86.39 -51.21 68.45
N ALA A 252 86.03 -50.25 69.30
CA ALA A 252 84.65 -49.80 69.48
C ALA A 252 84.17 -48.92 68.31
N MET A 253 85.10 -48.15 67.71
CA MET A 253 84.83 -47.29 66.56
C MET A 253 84.54 -48.09 65.29
N GLY A 254 85.17 -49.26 65.09
CA GLY A 254 84.88 -50.13 63.94
C GLY A 254 83.45 -50.68 63.92
N ALA A 255 82.89 -51.02 65.08
CA ALA A 255 81.49 -51.43 65.21
C ALA A 255 80.52 -50.26 64.97
N LEU A 256 80.82 -49.08 65.53
CA LEU A 256 80.09 -47.84 65.26
C LEU A 256 80.15 -47.43 63.78
N PHE A 257 81.28 -47.65 63.12
CA PHE A 257 81.47 -47.34 61.70
C PHE A 257 80.66 -48.28 60.80
N MET A 258 80.67 -49.59 61.07
CA MET A 258 79.79 -50.53 60.36
C MET A 258 78.32 -50.18 60.59
N GLN A 259 77.95 -49.86 61.83
CA GLN A 259 76.57 -49.48 62.16
C GLN A 259 76.15 -48.17 61.49
N ALA A 260 77.05 -47.18 61.41
CA ALA A 260 76.81 -45.95 60.67
C ALA A 260 76.70 -46.20 59.17
N GLN A 261 77.59 -47.01 58.58
CA GLN A 261 77.56 -47.37 57.16
C GLN A 261 76.29 -48.15 56.79
N GLU A 262 75.84 -49.05 57.66
CA GLU A 262 74.60 -49.79 57.50
C GLU A 262 73.38 -48.86 57.61
N MET A 263 73.39 -47.93 58.56
CA MET A 263 72.34 -46.93 58.73
C MET A 263 72.27 -45.96 57.53
N THR A 264 73.41 -45.50 57.01
CA THR A 264 73.47 -44.67 55.81
C THR A 264 72.99 -45.45 54.59
N SER A 265 73.46 -46.69 54.39
CA SER A 265 73.01 -47.53 53.26
C SER A 265 71.50 -47.77 53.30
N LYS A 266 70.95 -48.01 54.49
CA LYS A 266 69.51 -48.14 54.69
C LYS A 266 68.77 -46.85 54.40
N ALA A 267 69.24 -45.70 54.91
CA ALA A 267 68.63 -44.40 54.65
C ALA A 267 68.69 -44.04 53.15
N THR A 268 69.79 -44.34 52.46
CA THR A 268 69.91 -44.12 51.01
C THR A 268 68.96 -45.03 50.23
N ALA A 269 68.83 -46.30 50.61
CA ALA A 269 67.90 -47.24 49.98
C ALA A 269 66.44 -46.81 50.18
N GLU A 270 66.07 -46.37 51.39
CA GLU A 270 64.74 -45.85 51.71
C GLU A 270 64.43 -44.55 50.95
N ALA A 271 65.39 -43.61 50.89
CA ALA A 271 65.26 -42.37 50.13
C ALA A 271 65.09 -42.64 48.63
N LYS A 272 65.86 -43.58 48.08
CA LYS A 272 65.75 -43.98 46.67
C LYS A 272 64.40 -44.64 46.37
N ALA A 273 63.93 -45.55 47.23
CA ALA A 273 62.63 -46.17 47.09
C ALA A 273 61.48 -45.14 47.19
N ALA A 274 61.60 -44.15 48.08
CA ALA A 274 60.63 -43.06 48.19
C ALA A 274 60.63 -42.17 46.94
N ALA A 275 61.80 -41.81 46.42
CA ALA A 275 61.93 -41.04 45.18
C ALA A 275 61.31 -41.78 43.99
N GLU A 276 61.63 -43.06 43.81
CA GLU A 276 61.07 -43.91 42.74
C GLU A 276 59.54 -44.02 42.86
N LYS A 277 59.00 -44.16 44.08
CA LYS A 277 57.56 -44.17 44.33
C LYS A 277 56.91 -42.86 43.92
N ILE A 278 57.47 -41.73 44.32
CA ILE A 278 56.95 -40.39 43.98
C ILE A 278 56.99 -40.18 42.46
N THR A 279 58.09 -40.53 41.80
CA THR A 279 58.21 -40.40 40.33
C THR A 279 57.16 -41.26 39.61
N ARG A 280 56.93 -42.48 40.08
CA ARG A 280 55.90 -43.36 39.51
C ARG A 280 54.50 -42.78 39.71
N GLU A 281 54.16 -42.34 40.92
CA GLU A 281 52.85 -41.74 41.22
C GLU A 281 52.61 -40.45 40.43
N ALA A 282 53.63 -39.60 40.30
CA ALA A 282 53.55 -38.40 39.47
C ALA A 282 53.33 -38.74 37.99
N LYS A 283 53.98 -39.79 37.48
CA LYS A 283 53.81 -40.24 36.10
C LYS A 283 52.42 -40.83 35.85
N GLU A 284 51.92 -41.69 36.75
CA GLU A 284 50.57 -42.26 36.67
C GLU A 284 49.51 -41.16 36.72
N GLN A 285 49.67 -40.14 37.57
CA GLN A 285 48.77 -38.98 37.62
C GLN A 285 48.83 -38.14 36.35
N ALA A 286 50.03 -37.87 35.81
CA ALA A 286 50.17 -37.12 34.57
C ALA A 286 49.50 -37.85 33.39
N GLU A 287 49.66 -39.17 33.30
CA GLU A 287 48.99 -39.99 32.30
C GLU A 287 47.46 -39.96 32.47
N SER A 288 46.94 -40.01 33.71
CA SER A 288 45.50 -39.86 33.98
C SER A 288 44.96 -38.50 33.54
N ILE A 289 45.65 -37.41 33.90
CA ILE A 289 45.25 -36.04 33.54
C ILE A 289 45.22 -35.87 32.02
N ILE A 290 46.24 -36.36 31.31
CA ILE A 290 46.28 -36.30 29.85
C ILE A 290 45.13 -37.11 29.24
N SER A 291 44.85 -38.30 29.77
CA SER A 291 43.75 -39.14 29.30
C SER A 291 42.39 -38.48 29.51
N GLU A 292 42.15 -37.90 30.69
CA GLU A 292 40.90 -37.19 31.02
C GLU A 292 40.73 -35.94 30.17
N ALA A 293 41.79 -35.14 30.01
CA ALA A 293 41.77 -33.95 29.17
C ALA A 293 41.48 -34.30 27.69
N ASN A 294 42.08 -35.37 27.17
CA ASN A 294 41.80 -35.85 25.81
C ASN A 294 40.35 -36.33 25.66
N ALA A 295 39.84 -37.11 26.62
CA ALA A 295 38.46 -37.59 26.59
C ALA A 295 37.46 -36.42 26.64
N GLN A 296 37.73 -35.42 27.48
CA GLN A 296 36.89 -34.23 27.59
C GLN A 296 36.96 -33.38 26.31
N ALA A 297 38.13 -33.23 25.70
CA ALA A 297 38.27 -32.54 24.41
C ALA A 297 37.50 -33.25 23.29
N GLU A 298 37.59 -34.58 23.22
CA GLU A 298 36.88 -35.38 22.22
C GLU A 298 35.36 -35.31 22.41
N GLN A 299 34.90 -35.31 23.66
CA GLN A 299 33.49 -35.08 23.99
C GLN A 299 33.03 -33.68 23.57
N THR A 300 33.81 -32.64 23.84
CA THR A 300 33.48 -31.27 23.43
C THR A 300 33.40 -31.13 21.91
N ILE A 301 34.37 -31.70 21.18
CA ILE A 301 34.37 -31.68 19.70
C ILE A 301 33.14 -32.43 19.16
N THR A 302 32.79 -33.57 19.73
CA THR A 302 31.63 -34.37 19.30
C THR A 302 30.32 -33.61 19.55
N SER A 303 30.16 -33.00 20.73
CA SER A 303 28.99 -32.19 21.05
C SER A 303 28.86 -30.98 20.12
N ALA A 304 29.97 -30.26 19.87
CA ALA A 304 29.99 -29.12 18.96
C ALA A 304 29.62 -29.52 17.53
N ASN A 305 30.15 -30.64 17.02
CA ASN A 305 29.83 -31.15 15.69
C ASN A 305 28.36 -31.57 15.59
N THR A 306 27.83 -32.26 16.60
CA THR A 306 26.41 -32.67 16.65
C THR A 306 25.50 -31.45 16.60
N GLN A 307 25.80 -30.43 17.42
CA GLN A 307 25.01 -29.21 17.48
C GLN A 307 25.10 -28.42 16.16
N ALA A 308 26.28 -28.38 15.52
CA ALA A 308 26.42 -27.77 14.19
C ALA A 308 25.58 -28.50 13.13
N GLU A 309 25.57 -29.83 13.13
CA GLU A 309 24.74 -30.63 12.22
C GLU A 309 23.24 -30.39 12.44
N GLU A 310 22.80 -30.30 13.70
CA GLU A 310 21.41 -29.99 14.05
C GLU A 310 21.01 -28.59 13.54
N VAL A 311 21.86 -27.58 13.73
CA VAL A 311 21.62 -26.22 13.27
C VAL A 311 21.53 -26.16 11.74
N VAL A 312 22.45 -26.81 11.03
CA VAL A 312 22.43 -26.87 9.55
C VAL A 312 21.17 -27.58 9.05
N THR A 313 20.79 -28.69 9.70
CA THR A 313 19.58 -29.45 9.34
C THR A 313 18.32 -28.62 9.56
N ALA A 314 18.20 -27.94 10.70
CA ALA A 314 17.09 -27.06 11.01
C ALA A 314 17.00 -25.87 10.05
N ALA A 315 18.14 -25.25 9.73
CA ALA A 315 18.20 -24.14 8.77
C ALA A 315 17.75 -24.57 7.37
N ASN A 316 18.19 -25.74 6.90
CA ASN A 316 17.76 -26.28 5.61
C ASN A 316 16.25 -26.61 5.59
N ALA A 317 15.73 -27.25 6.64
CA ALA A 317 14.30 -27.57 6.74
C ALA A 317 13.44 -26.30 6.77
N GLN A 318 13.90 -25.25 7.45
CA GLN A 318 13.23 -23.96 7.46
C GLN A 318 13.26 -23.30 6.07
N ALA A 319 14.41 -23.33 5.39
CA ALA A 319 14.54 -22.79 4.04
C ALA A 319 13.60 -23.50 3.04
N ASP A 320 13.53 -24.83 3.11
CA ASP A 320 12.61 -25.63 2.29
C ASP A 320 11.14 -25.24 2.56
N THR A 321 10.79 -25.02 3.83
CA THR A 321 9.45 -24.57 4.23
C THR A 321 9.14 -23.17 3.68
N THR A 322 10.08 -22.22 3.79
CA THR A 322 9.92 -20.87 3.24
C THR A 322 9.73 -20.91 1.73
N ILE A 323 10.51 -21.72 1.01
CA ILE A 323 10.37 -21.87 -0.45
C ILE A 323 9.02 -22.49 -0.81
N ALA A 324 8.57 -23.50 -0.07
CA ALA A 324 7.26 -24.12 -0.29
C ALA A 324 6.11 -23.12 -0.11
N ASN A 325 6.13 -22.36 0.99
CA ASN A 325 5.11 -21.35 1.28
C ASN A 325 5.09 -20.23 0.21
N ALA A 326 6.28 -19.74 -0.19
CA ALA A 326 6.38 -18.73 -1.23
C ALA A 326 5.82 -19.21 -2.58
N ASN A 327 6.07 -20.48 -2.94
CA ASN A 327 5.50 -21.07 -4.16
C ASN A 327 3.98 -21.23 -4.05
N GLU A 328 3.46 -21.69 -2.91
CA GLU A 328 2.01 -21.83 -2.69
C GLU A 328 1.30 -20.49 -2.78
N GLN A 329 1.88 -19.44 -2.18
CA GLN A 329 1.33 -18.09 -2.25
C GLN A 329 1.37 -17.54 -3.68
N ALA A 330 2.47 -17.74 -4.41
CA ALA A 330 2.59 -17.34 -5.80
C ALA A 330 1.54 -18.03 -6.69
N ASP A 331 1.33 -19.34 -6.51
CA ASP A 331 0.31 -20.10 -7.23
C ASP A 331 -1.11 -19.59 -6.90
N ALA A 332 -1.39 -19.29 -5.63
CA ALA A 332 -2.66 -18.72 -5.21
C ALA A 332 -2.91 -17.33 -5.85
N THR A 333 -1.90 -16.46 -5.87
CA THR A 333 -1.98 -15.14 -6.50
C THR A 333 -2.25 -15.26 -8.00
N ILE A 334 -1.51 -16.12 -8.70
CA ILE A 334 -1.70 -16.35 -10.15
C ILE A 334 -3.10 -16.90 -10.44
N SER A 335 -3.56 -17.85 -9.63
CA SER A 335 -4.89 -18.45 -9.77
C SER A 335 -6.01 -17.41 -9.57
N SER A 336 -5.89 -16.59 -8.51
CA SER A 336 -6.84 -15.51 -8.22
C SER A 336 -6.88 -14.46 -9.34
N ALA A 337 -5.72 -13.98 -9.79
CA ALA A 337 -5.62 -13.01 -10.88
C ALA A 337 -6.22 -13.55 -12.18
N ASN A 338 -6.00 -14.83 -12.50
CA ASN A 338 -6.61 -15.46 -13.67
C ASN A 338 -8.14 -15.58 -13.53
N ALA A 339 -8.64 -15.93 -12.36
CA ALA A 339 -10.08 -16.02 -12.10
C ALA A 339 -10.77 -14.64 -12.21
N GLU A 340 -10.12 -13.60 -11.68
CA GLU A 340 -10.59 -12.21 -11.79
C GLU A 340 -10.59 -11.73 -13.24
N ALA A 341 -9.49 -11.93 -13.97
CA ALA A 341 -9.40 -11.59 -15.39
C ALA A 341 -10.49 -12.29 -16.23
N GLN A 342 -10.80 -13.56 -15.94
CA GLN A 342 -11.88 -14.28 -16.60
C GLN A 342 -13.26 -13.69 -16.29
N ARG A 343 -13.51 -13.27 -15.04
CA ARG A 343 -14.77 -12.59 -14.66
C ARG A 343 -14.92 -11.27 -15.40
N THR A 344 -13.90 -10.41 -15.35
CA THR A 344 -13.91 -9.12 -16.06
C THR A 344 -14.17 -9.30 -17.56
N LEU A 345 -13.53 -10.30 -18.19
CA LEU A 345 -13.73 -10.59 -19.60
C LEU A 345 -15.14 -11.11 -19.91
N SER A 346 -15.73 -11.91 -18.99
CA SER A 346 -17.11 -12.38 -19.11
C SER A 346 -18.10 -11.22 -18.99
N ASP A 347 -17.92 -10.35 -18.00
CA ASP A 347 -18.80 -9.20 -17.75
C ASP A 347 -18.73 -8.19 -18.90
N ALA A 348 -17.52 -7.89 -19.39
CA ALA A 348 -17.32 -7.03 -20.55
C ALA A 348 -18.01 -7.60 -21.80
N LYS A 349 -17.92 -8.92 -22.02
CA LYS A 349 -18.63 -9.59 -23.12
C LYS A 349 -20.14 -9.50 -22.95
N ALA A 350 -20.67 -9.73 -21.74
CA ALA A 350 -22.10 -9.65 -21.47
C ALA A 350 -22.63 -8.23 -21.69
N GLN A 351 -21.89 -7.22 -21.23
CA GLN A 351 -22.23 -5.82 -21.44
C GLN A 351 -22.20 -5.44 -22.92
N ALA A 352 -21.17 -5.87 -23.66
CA ALA A 352 -21.08 -5.63 -25.10
C ALA A 352 -22.27 -6.25 -25.86
N VAL A 353 -22.65 -7.49 -25.53
CA VAL A 353 -23.83 -8.15 -26.11
C VAL A 353 -25.11 -7.36 -25.80
N LYS A 354 -25.27 -6.91 -24.55
CA LYS A 354 -26.44 -6.10 -24.16
C LYS A 354 -26.48 -4.77 -24.93
N THR A 355 -25.37 -4.05 -25.03
CA THR A 355 -25.30 -2.79 -25.77
C THR A 355 -25.65 -2.97 -27.24
N VAL A 356 -25.18 -4.05 -27.87
CA VAL A 356 -25.56 -4.39 -29.26
C VAL A 356 -27.06 -4.68 -29.36
N ALA A 357 -27.61 -5.50 -28.46
CA ALA A 357 -29.03 -5.81 -28.45
C ALA A 357 -29.91 -4.56 -28.25
N ASP A 358 -29.57 -3.69 -27.29
CA ASP A 358 -30.29 -2.44 -27.02
C ASP A 358 -30.24 -1.50 -28.25
N ALA A 359 -29.09 -1.45 -28.94
CA ALA A 359 -28.92 -0.67 -30.17
C ALA A 359 -29.76 -1.23 -31.33
N GLU A 360 -29.76 -2.55 -31.52
CA GLU A 360 -30.58 -3.23 -32.54
C GLU A 360 -32.07 -3.01 -32.30
N GLU A 361 -32.54 -3.10 -31.06
CA GLU A 361 -33.92 -2.83 -30.68
C GLU A 361 -34.30 -1.36 -30.97
N SER A 362 -33.45 -0.40 -30.61
CA SER A 362 -33.67 1.02 -30.90
C SER A 362 -33.75 1.30 -32.41
N VAL A 363 -32.88 0.68 -33.21
CA VAL A 363 -32.89 0.81 -34.67
C VAL A 363 -34.18 0.23 -35.25
N ARG A 364 -34.60 -0.95 -34.77
CA ARG A 364 -35.84 -1.58 -35.20
C ARG A 364 -37.06 -0.71 -34.91
N ALA A 365 -37.17 -0.17 -33.69
CA ALA A 365 -38.27 0.72 -33.31
C ALA A 365 -38.31 1.98 -34.19
N LYS A 366 -37.15 2.60 -34.46
CA LYS A 366 -37.06 3.77 -35.35
C LYS A 366 -37.45 3.44 -36.79
N LEU A 367 -37.13 2.24 -37.28
CA LEU A 367 -37.49 1.80 -38.62
C LEU A 367 -39.01 1.57 -38.72
N GLU A 368 -39.61 0.89 -37.75
CA GLU A 368 -41.06 0.68 -37.69
C GLU A 368 -41.83 2.02 -37.64
N ASP A 369 -41.34 3.00 -36.87
CA ASP A 369 -41.93 4.34 -36.83
C ASP A 369 -41.76 5.11 -38.15
N ALA A 370 -40.61 5.00 -38.81
CA ALA A 370 -40.38 5.60 -40.12
C ALA A 370 -41.31 4.99 -41.17
N GLU A 371 -41.53 3.67 -41.14
CA GLU A 371 -42.47 2.97 -42.02
C GLU A 371 -43.91 3.42 -41.79
N ARG A 372 -44.35 3.55 -40.53
CA ARG A 372 -45.69 4.09 -40.19
C ARG A 372 -45.88 5.50 -40.73
N ARG A 373 -44.91 6.40 -40.52
CA ARG A 373 -44.96 7.78 -41.03
C ARG A 373 -45.02 7.80 -42.55
N SER A 374 -44.18 7.01 -43.22
CA SER A 374 -44.16 6.89 -44.67
C SER A 374 -45.52 6.45 -45.24
N LYS A 375 -46.14 5.45 -44.60
CA LYS A 375 -47.49 5.00 -44.96
C LYS A 375 -48.53 6.10 -44.76
N MET A 376 -48.56 6.77 -43.59
CA MET A 376 -49.47 7.89 -43.35
C MET A 376 -49.30 9.02 -44.36
N THR A 377 -48.06 9.38 -44.70
CA THR A 377 -47.77 10.39 -45.72
C THR A 377 -48.32 9.97 -47.07
N THR A 378 -48.15 8.69 -47.45
CA THR A 378 -48.67 8.15 -48.70
C THR A 378 -50.21 8.16 -48.73
N ASP A 379 -50.86 7.68 -47.67
CA ASP A 379 -52.33 7.65 -47.55
C ASP A 379 -52.92 9.08 -47.57
N THR A 380 -52.25 10.02 -46.90
CA THR A 380 -52.62 11.45 -46.92
C THR A 380 -52.47 12.02 -48.33
N ALA A 381 -51.37 11.74 -49.01
CA ALA A 381 -51.14 12.21 -50.37
C ALA A 381 -52.19 11.65 -51.36
N VAL A 382 -52.58 10.39 -51.22
CA VAL A 382 -53.65 9.77 -52.00
C VAL A 382 -54.99 10.47 -51.73
N THR A 383 -55.31 10.70 -50.45
CA THR A 383 -56.55 11.39 -50.04
C THR A 383 -56.61 12.82 -50.58
N VAL A 384 -55.54 13.60 -50.40
CA VAL A 384 -55.42 14.96 -50.93
C VAL A 384 -55.56 14.98 -52.45
N ARG A 385 -54.90 14.04 -53.16
CA ARG A 385 -55.04 13.94 -54.62
C ARG A 385 -56.48 13.63 -55.05
N SER A 386 -57.18 12.76 -54.31
CA SER A 386 -58.59 12.45 -54.58
C SER A 386 -59.50 13.66 -54.37
N LEU A 387 -59.31 14.39 -53.26
CA LEU A 387 -60.07 15.62 -52.97
C LEU A 387 -59.80 16.70 -54.01
N LEU A 388 -58.54 16.94 -54.36
CA LEU A 388 -58.18 17.89 -55.42
C LEU A 388 -58.80 17.51 -56.76
N ARG A 389 -58.84 16.22 -57.12
CA ARG A 389 -59.49 15.77 -58.35
C ARG A 389 -60.99 16.02 -58.34
N SER A 390 -61.67 15.69 -57.24
CA SER A 390 -63.10 15.96 -57.06
C SER A 390 -63.41 17.46 -57.13
N GLU A 391 -62.57 18.30 -56.53
CA GLU A 391 -62.74 19.75 -56.56
C GLU A 391 -62.50 20.31 -57.96
N ILE A 392 -61.49 19.81 -58.68
CA ILE A 392 -61.24 20.15 -60.09
C ILE A 392 -62.46 19.78 -60.94
N ASP A 393 -63.03 18.57 -60.76
CA ASP A 393 -64.22 18.13 -61.50
C ASP A 393 -65.45 18.99 -61.16
N ALA A 394 -65.64 19.37 -59.89
CA ALA A 394 -66.72 20.24 -59.45
C ALA A 394 -66.59 21.66 -60.02
N VAL A 395 -65.38 22.22 -60.02
CA VAL A 395 -65.07 23.52 -60.63
C VAL A 395 -65.30 23.47 -62.14
N ALA A 396 -64.85 22.41 -62.83
CA ALA A 396 -65.07 22.22 -64.25
C ALA A 396 -66.57 22.16 -64.61
N LYS A 397 -67.37 21.47 -63.78
CA LYS A 397 -68.84 21.45 -63.91
C LYS A 397 -69.44 22.85 -63.73
N LYS A 398 -69.05 23.57 -62.69
CA LYS A 398 -69.52 24.96 -62.45
C LYS A 398 -69.14 25.89 -63.60
N ILE A 399 -67.95 25.77 -64.17
CA ILE A 399 -67.53 26.53 -65.35
C ILE A 399 -68.44 26.21 -66.54
N THR A 400 -68.76 24.93 -66.76
CA THR A 400 -69.65 24.50 -67.84
C THR A 400 -71.07 25.05 -67.66
N GLU A 401 -71.62 24.97 -66.45
CA GLU A 401 -72.93 25.54 -66.09
C GLU A 401 -72.96 27.06 -66.23
N ALA A 402 -71.92 27.76 -65.76
CA ALA A 402 -71.79 29.20 -65.94
C ALA A 402 -71.69 29.59 -67.42
N THR A 403 -70.97 28.81 -68.23
CA THR A 403 -70.89 29.03 -69.68
C THR A 403 -72.25 28.85 -70.35
N ALA A 404 -73.02 27.85 -69.94
CA ALA A 404 -74.38 27.64 -70.43
C ALA A 404 -75.32 28.79 -70.02
N ALA A 405 -75.28 29.21 -68.76
CA ALA A 405 -76.08 30.33 -68.26
C ALA A 405 -75.73 31.65 -68.96
N LEU A 406 -74.44 31.89 -69.22
CA LEU A 406 -73.99 33.05 -70.02
C LEU A 406 -74.54 33.01 -71.44
N LYS A 407 -74.56 31.84 -72.07
CA LYS A 407 -75.17 31.66 -73.39
C LYS A 407 -76.67 31.93 -73.38
N ASP A 408 -77.40 31.40 -72.40
CA ASP A 408 -78.84 31.67 -72.26
C ASP A 408 -79.12 33.15 -72.03
N LEU A 409 -78.34 33.83 -71.18
CA LEU A 409 -78.44 35.28 -70.97
C LEU A 409 -78.14 36.07 -72.25
N GLN A 410 -77.15 35.62 -73.03
CA GLN A 410 -76.81 36.23 -74.31
C GLN A 410 -77.97 36.07 -75.31
N ASP A 411 -78.58 34.89 -75.38
CA ASP A 411 -79.75 34.63 -76.24
C ASP A 411 -80.97 35.45 -75.80
N GLN A 412 -81.26 35.53 -74.50
CA GLN A 412 -82.32 36.39 -73.96
C GLN A 412 -82.10 37.87 -74.27
N THR A 413 -80.86 38.35 -74.15
CA THR A 413 -80.49 39.73 -74.48
C THR A 413 -80.69 40.02 -75.96
N ASN A 414 -80.30 39.08 -76.84
CA ASN A 414 -80.54 39.19 -78.27
C ASN A 414 -82.02 39.24 -78.61
N MET A 415 -82.85 38.39 -77.98
CA MET A 415 -84.31 38.40 -78.14
C MET A 415 -84.92 39.73 -77.71
N ARG A 416 -84.64 40.20 -76.49
CA ARG A 416 -85.17 41.49 -75.99
C ARG A 416 -84.69 42.68 -76.81
N MET A 417 -83.46 42.65 -77.31
CA MET A 417 -82.97 43.68 -78.22
C MET A 417 -83.72 43.64 -79.56
N GLY A 418 -84.08 42.45 -80.05
CA GLY A 418 -84.97 42.27 -81.19
C GLY A 418 -86.37 42.87 -80.95
N GLU A 419 -87.01 42.51 -79.84
CA GLU A 419 -88.30 43.06 -79.42
C GLU A 419 -88.25 44.59 -79.27
N ALA A 420 -87.21 45.11 -78.61
CA ALA A 420 -87.01 46.55 -78.45
C ALA A 420 -86.85 47.26 -79.80
N LYS A 421 -86.10 46.68 -80.75
CA LYS A 421 -86.00 47.22 -82.12
C LYS A 421 -87.35 47.22 -82.82
N GLU A 422 -88.18 46.19 -82.64
CA GLU A 422 -89.51 46.11 -83.21
C GLU A 422 -90.47 47.16 -82.59
N VAL A 423 -90.46 47.32 -81.27
CA VAL A 423 -91.23 48.35 -80.57
C VAL A 423 -90.79 49.75 -81.00
N ILE A 424 -89.48 50.00 -81.11
CA ILE A 424 -88.95 51.27 -81.62
C ILE A 424 -89.39 51.50 -83.07
N ALA A 425 -89.36 50.48 -83.93
CA ALA A 425 -89.85 50.60 -85.30
C ALA A 425 -91.34 50.95 -85.35
N LYS A 426 -92.18 50.28 -84.56
CA LYS A 426 -93.62 50.60 -84.43
C LYS A 426 -93.86 51.99 -83.87
N ALA A 427 -93.15 52.38 -82.81
CA ALA A 427 -93.24 53.71 -82.22
C ALA A 427 -92.85 54.80 -83.24
N ARG A 428 -91.82 54.53 -84.06
CA ARG A 428 -91.41 55.43 -85.14
C ARG A 428 -92.45 55.53 -86.25
N GLU A 429 -93.21 54.47 -86.51
CA GLU A 429 -94.34 54.48 -87.46
C GLU A 429 -95.54 55.28 -86.94
N THR A 430 -95.77 55.28 -85.61
CA THR A 430 -96.82 56.08 -84.97
C THR A 430 -96.48 57.56 -84.80
N VAL A 431 -95.20 57.92 -84.91
CA VAL A 431 -94.75 59.32 -84.95
C VAL A 431 -94.54 59.71 -86.41
N SER A 432 -95.64 60.04 -87.09
CA SER A 432 -95.61 60.76 -88.36
C SER A 432 -95.28 62.23 -88.09
N ASP A 433 -94.44 62.85 -88.92
CA ASP A 433 -93.99 64.26 -88.85
C ASP A 433 -95.12 65.31 -88.98
N GLY A 434 -96.38 64.95 -88.72
CA GLY A 434 -97.57 65.70 -89.10
C GLY A 434 -98.61 66.00 -88.02
N ASP A 435 -98.47 65.55 -86.76
CA ASP A 435 -99.53 65.78 -85.74
C ASP A 435 -99.07 66.47 -84.45
N ALA A 436 -99.92 67.40 -83.99
CA ALA A 436 -99.66 68.43 -83.00
C ALA A 436 -99.48 67.91 -81.56
N VAL A 437 -98.58 68.57 -80.83
CA VAL A 437 -98.26 68.33 -79.41
C VAL A 437 -99.45 68.71 -78.51
N PRO A 438 -100.00 67.78 -77.69
CA PRO A 438 -101.04 68.12 -76.73
C PRO A 438 -100.45 68.79 -75.48
N THR A 439 -101.00 69.95 -75.12
CA THR A 439 -100.75 70.68 -73.87
C THR A 439 -101.42 69.96 -72.70
N PHE A 440 -100.65 69.57 -71.69
CA PHE A 440 -101.17 69.08 -70.40
C PHE A 440 -100.95 70.08 -69.27
N ALA A 441 -101.93 70.08 -68.36
CA ALA A 441 -102.17 71.04 -67.28
C ALA A 441 -101.05 71.14 -66.23
N SER A 442 -101.06 72.26 -65.50
CA SER A 442 -100.03 72.71 -64.56
C SER A 442 -99.80 71.78 -63.38
N PHE A 443 -98.54 71.79 -62.92
CA PHE A 443 -97.91 71.00 -61.85
C PHE A 443 -98.65 70.97 -60.49
N ASP A 444 -99.63 71.85 -60.25
CA ASP A 444 -100.39 71.91 -58.99
C ASP A 444 -101.42 70.76 -58.84
N GLU A 445 -101.95 70.20 -59.95
CA GLU A 445 -103.02 69.19 -59.85
C GLU A 445 -102.46 67.79 -59.52
N VAL A 446 -101.22 67.49 -59.94
CA VAL A 446 -100.53 66.21 -59.66
C VAL A 446 -99.99 66.15 -58.21
N ALA A 447 -99.73 67.31 -57.58
CA ALA A 447 -99.26 67.37 -56.20
C ALA A 447 -100.34 66.99 -55.16
N SER A 448 -101.63 67.03 -55.52
CA SER A 448 -102.75 66.78 -54.59
C SER A 448 -103.10 65.31 -54.33
N HIS A 449 -102.44 64.35 -55.01
CA HIS A 449 -102.65 62.91 -54.81
C HIS A 449 -101.51 62.21 -54.04
N SER A 450 -100.57 62.99 -53.48
CA SER A 450 -99.52 62.47 -52.58
C SER A 450 -99.91 62.79 -51.13
N PHE A 451 -99.92 61.79 -50.24
CA PHE A 451 -100.16 61.83 -48.77
C PHE A 451 -101.54 61.39 -48.22
N SER A 452 -101.73 60.07 -48.08
CA SER A 452 -102.22 59.40 -46.85
C SER A 452 -101.97 57.89 -47.05
N LYS A 453 -101.37 57.08 -46.19
CA LYS A 453 -101.09 57.08 -44.75
C LYS A 453 -99.69 56.51 -44.50
N ALA A 454 -98.99 57.13 -43.56
CA ALA A 454 -97.90 56.52 -42.82
C ALA A 454 -98.49 55.52 -41.81
N ASP A 455 -97.82 54.38 -41.62
CA ASP A 455 -97.82 53.68 -40.34
C ASP A 455 -96.37 53.35 -39.98
N ASP A 456 -96.00 53.87 -38.81
CA ASP A 456 -94.72 53.77 -38.15
C ASP A 456 -94.40 52.32 -37.73
N LYS A 457 -93.18 51.86 -38.03
CA LYS A 457 -92.32 51.12 -37.07
C LYS A 457 -90.94 50.80 -37.66
N LYS A 458 -89.91 51.27 -36.96
CA LYS A 458 -88.50 50.83 -37.06
C LYS A 458 -88.05 50.54 -35.61
N PRO A 459 -86.91 49.88 -35.36
CA PRO A 459 -86.49 48.49 -35.61
C PRO A 459 -86.19 47.73 -34.29
N ALA A 460 -85.81 46.44 -34.32
CA ALA A 460 -85.01 45.83 -33.23
C ALA A 460 -84.21 44.57 -33.64
N ASN A 461 -82.92 44.64 -33.33
CA ASN A 461 -81.95 43.60 -32.95
C ASN A 461 -81.56 42.47 -33.92
N PHE A 462 -80.41 42.71 -34.56
CA PHE A 462 -79.27 41.79 -34.56
C PHE A 462 -78.97 41.33 -33.12
N GLU A 463 -79.06 40.03 -32.85
CA GLU A 463 -78.36 39.40 -31.73
C GLU A 463 -77.59 38.19 -32.27
N PHE A 464 -76.27 38.33 -32.21
CA PHE A 464 -75.28 37.29 -32.46
C PHE A 464 -75.20 36.45 -31.19
N ASN A 465 -75.60 35.18 -31.24
CA ASN A 465 -75.58 34.30 -30.07
C ASN A 465 -74.26 33.51 -30.05
N PHE A 466 -73.38 33.80 -29.08
CA PHE A 466 -72.05 33.19 -28.96
C PHE A 466 -72.04 31.89 -28.11
N GLU A 467 -73.21 31.34 -27.78
CA GLU A 467 -73.37 30.18 -26.89
C GLU A 467 -73.61 28.84 -27.63
N GLU A 468 -73.69 28.82 -28.96
CA GLU A 468 -73.98 27.60 -29.74
C GLU A 468 -72.72 26.88 -30.28
N LEU A 469 -71.52 27.27 -29.82
CA LEU A 469 -70.24 26.63 -30.19
C LEU A 469 -69.64 25.75 -29.08
N ALA A 470 -70.36 25.54 -27.97
CA ALA A 470 -69.85 24.81 -26.81
C ALA A 470 -70.91 23.91 -26.16
N GLN A 471 -71.53 23.01 -26.93
CA GLN A 471 -72.22 21.83 -26.39
C GLN A 471 -72.53 20.83 -27.52
N GLY A 472 -71.72 19.78 -27.63
CA GLY A 472 -71.97 18.69 -28.56
C GLY A 472 -70.81 17.70 -28.67
N GLY A 473 -70.70 16.79 -27.71
CA GLY A 473 -70.02 15.50 -27.91
C GLY A 473 -68.78 15.26 -27.05
N GLY A 474 -68.98 15.12 -25.74
CA GLY A 474 -68.16 14.20 -24.95
C GLY A 474 -68.82 12.83 -24.93
N ASP A 475 -68.09 11.79 -25.32
CA ASP A 475 -68.12 10.45 -24.71
C ASP A 475 -67.11 9.54 -25.43
N GLY A 476 -66.22 8.88 -24.67
CA GLY A 476 -65.33 7.85 -25.21
C GLY A 476 -64.00 7.65 -24.49
N ASN A 477 -64.08 7.01 -23.34
CA ASN A 477 -63.02 6.39 -22.54
C ASN A 477 -62.01 5.54 -23.35
N ASP A 478 -60.71 5.58 -23.00
CA ASP A 478 -59.93 4.40 -22.60
C ASP A 478 -58.45 4.75 -22.36
N GLY A 479 -57.97 4.34 -21.19
CA GLY A 479 -56.68 4.73 -20.63
C GLY A 479 -55.47 3.95 -21.14
N TRP A 480 -54.30 4.43 -20.74
CA TRP A 480 -53.04 3.69 -20.78
C TRP A 480 -52.34 3.88 -19.43
N SER A 481 -52.03 2.75 -18.82
CA SER A 481 -50.99 2.60 -17.80
C SER A 481 -49.61 2.68 -18.46
#